data_AF-A0A1M6BM58-F1
#
_entry.id   AF-A0A1M6BM58-F1
#
_cell.length_a   1.000
_cell.length_b   1.000
_cell.length_c   1.000
_cell.angle_alpha   90.00
_cell.angle_beta   90.00
_cell.angle_gamma   90.00
#
_symmetry.space_group_name_H-M   'P 1'
#
loop_
_entity.id
_entity.type
_entity.pdbx_description
1 polymer ?
#
loop_
_entity_poly.entity_id
_entity_poly.type
_entity_poly.pdbx_seq_one_letter_code
_entity_poly.pdbx_strand_id
1 'polypeptide(L)'
;MEGVIKLLLIVELDRAEQQRLYISKAIKDGIAASNKRSGRKQGQFDKLTPELKADIQAYLHDRSIKQVDLMKKYSISRNTLKKYIESEKLT
;
A
#
# COMPACT_ATOMS: atom_id res chain seq x y z
N MET A 1 24.95 -43.77 19.77
CA MET A 1 24.41 -43.52 18.41
C MET A 1 23.43 -42.35 18.41
N GLU A 2 22.57 -42.23 19.42
CA GLU A 2 21.57 -41.14 19.54
C GLU A 2 22.14 -39.71 19.57
N GLY A 3 23.31 -39.50 20.20
CA GLY A 3 23.97 -38.18 20.24
C GLY A 3 24.43 -37.67 18.86
N VAL A 4 24.86 -38.57 17.97
CA VAL A 4 25.25 -38.23 16.60
C VAL A 4 24.03 -37.83 15.78
N ILE A 5 22.92 -38.55 15.94
CA ILE A 5 21.66 -38.25 15.24
C ILE A 5 21.12 -36.88 15.67
N LYS A 6 21.15 -36.56 16.97
CA LYS A 6 20.74 -35.23 17.48
C LYS A 6 21.62 -34.12 16.93
N LEU A 7 22.93 -34.33 16.87
CA LEU A 7 23.86 -33.34 16.32
C LEU A 7 23.64 -33.09 14.83
N LEU A 8 23.43 -34.15 14.03
CA LEU A 8 23.11 -34.02 12.60
C LEU A 8 21.82 -33.23 12.38
N LEU A 9 20.80 -33.47 13.21
CA LEU A 9 19.53 -32.74 13.10
C LEU A 9 19.71 -31.25 13.40
N ILE A 10 20.49 -30.90 14.44
CA ILE A 10 20.77 -29.51 14.80
C ILE A 10 21.50 -28.79 13.68
N VAL A 11 22.50 -29.43 13.08
CA VAL A 11 23.28 -28.85 11.97
C VAL A 11 22.41 -28.59 10.74
N GLU A 12 21.51 -29.52 10.40
CA GLU A 12 20.60 -29.33 9.27
C GLU A 12 19.56 -28.22 9.52
N LEU A 13 19.07 -28.10 10.76
CA LEU A 13 18.17 -27.01 11.14
C LEU A 13 18.86 -25.64 11.06
N ASP A 14 20.08 -25.52 11.59
CA ASP A 14 20.87 -24.29 11.50
C ASP A 14 21.17 -23.93 10.03
N ARG A 15 21.55 -24.93 9.21
CA ARG A 15 21.75 -24.72 7.77
C ARG A 15 20.49 -24.18 7.08
N ALA A 16 19.31 -24.72 7.39
CA ALA A 16 18.05 -24.26 6.83
C ALA A 16 17.71 -22.83 7.27
N GLU A 17 18.01 -22.47 8.51
CA GLU A 17 17.82 -21.11 9.03
C GLU A 17 18.75 -20.11 8.34
N GLN A 18 20.04 -20.43 8.21
CA GLN A 18 21.01 -19.61 7.50
C GLN A 18 20.60 -19.36 6.04
N GLN A 19 20.07 -20.37 5.36
CA GLN A 19 19.55 -20.21 4.00
C GLN A 19 18.37 -19.23 3.93
N ARG A 20 17.42 -19.32 4.87
CA ARG A 20 16.28 -18.38 4.94
C ARG A 20 16.75 -16.94 5.21
N LEU A 21 17.70 -16.77 6.12
CA LEU A 21 18.28 -15.46 6.44
C LEU A 21 19.00 -14.86 5.23
N TYR A 22 19.79 -15.67 4.52
CA TYR A 22 20.47 -15.24 3.30
C TYR A 22 19.48 -14.78 2.23
N ILE A 23 18.42 -15.55 1.97
CA ILE A 23 17.37 -15.19 1.00
C ILE A 23 16.69 -13.87 1.42
N SER A 24 16.33 -13.73 2.70
CA SER A 24 15.71 -12.50 3.22
C SER A 24 16.62 -11.29 3.02
N LYS A 25 17.93 -11.45 3.29
CA LYS A 25 18.93 -10.40 3.10
C LYS A 25 19.05 -10.02 1.63
N ALA A 26 19.22 -10.99 0.73
CA ALA A 26 19.32 -10.75 -0.71
C ALA A 26 18.09 -10.03 -1.27
N ILE A 27 16.89 -10.38 -0.82
CA ILE A 27 15.65 -9.68 -1.21
C ILE A 27 15.65 -8.24 -0.71
N LYS A 28 15.99 -8.00 0.55
CA LYS A 28 16.04 -6.65 1.13
C LYS A 28 17.06 -5.77 0.41
N ASP A 29 18.25 -6.30 0.17
CA ASP A 29 19.33 -5.61 -0.53
C ASP A 29 18.93 -5.31 -1.98
N GLY A 30 18.28 -6.26 -2.67
CA GLY A 30 17.74 -6.06 -4.01
C GLY A 30 16.63 -5.00 -4.08
N ILE A 31 15.76 -4.93 -3.07
CA ILE A 31 14.74 -3.86 -2.97
C ILE A 31 15.41 -2.51 -2.72
N ALA A 32 16.41 -2.45 -1.84
CA ALA A 32 17.13 -1.21 -1.51
C ALA A 32 17.96 -0.68 -2.69
N ALA A 33 18.58 -1.58 -3.48
CA ALA A 33 19.32 -1.21 -4.68
C ALA A 33 18.42 -0.82 -5.86
N SER A 34 17.14 -1.20 -5.81
CA SER A 34 16.19 -0.92 -6.89
C SER A 34 15.55 0.46 -6.73
N ASN A 35 15.57 1.24 -7.82
CA ASN A 35 14.83 2.51 -7.90
C ASN A 35 13.31 2.32 -8.09
N LYS A 36 12.81 1.09 -8.25
CA LYS A 36 11.37 0.82 -8.31
C LYS A 36 10.76 0.89 -6.92
N ARG A 37 9.94 1.91 -6.67
CA ARG A 37 9.08 1.94 -5.47
C ARG A 37 8.06 0.80 -5.55
N SER A 38 8.12 -0.09 -4.57
CA SER A 38 7.11 -1.14 -4.38
C SER A 38 5.79 -0.52 -3.92
N GLY A 39 4.68 -1.13 -4.32
CA GLY A 39 3.33 -0.71 -3.95
C GLY A 39 2.59 0.09 -5.02
N ARG A 40 1.54 0.80 -4.62
CA ARG A 40 0.66 1.56 -5.51
C ARG A 40 1.40 2.78 -6.06
N LYS A 41 1.22 3.07 -7.36
CA LYS A 41 1.80 4.27 -7.99
C LYS A 41 1.36 5.52 -7.22
N GLN A 42 2.33 6.35 -6.86
CA GLN A 42 2.08 7.62 -6.19
C GLN A 42 1.21 8.51 -7.10
N GLY A 43 0.11 9.04 -6.57
CA GLY A 43 -0.85 9.85 -7.33
C GLY A 43 -1.88 9.07 -8.15
N GLN A 44 -1.89 7.72 -8.11
CA GLN A 44 -2.92 6.94 -8.77
C GLN A 44 -4.23 6.96 -7.97
N PHE A 45 -5.28 7.56 -8.52
CA PHE A 45 -6.62 7.60 -7.92
C PHE A 45 -7.57 6.64 -8.65
N ASP A 46 -7.82 5.45 -8.09
CA ASP A 46 -8.52 4.37 -8.83
C ASP A 46 -10.02 4.64 -9.01
N LYS A 47 -10.60 5.51 -8.17
CA LYS A 47 -12.04 5.79 -8.16
C LYS A 47 -12.35 7.24 -8.56
N LEU A 48 -11.38 7.98 -9.07
CA LEU A 48 -11.59 9.36 -9.49
C LEU A 48 -12.14 9.36 -10.92
N THR A 49 -13.47 9.33 -11.03
CA THR A 49 -14.15 9.54 -12.31
C THR A 49 -14.25 11.05 -12.60
N PRO A 50 -14.37 11.45 -13.89
CA PRO A 50 -14.60 12.85 -14.26
C PRO A 50 -15.83 13.46 -13.56
N GLU A 51 -16.87 12.65 -13.35
CA GLU A 51 -18.08 13.06 -12.64
C GLU A 51 -17.81 13.36 -11.16
N LEU A 52 -17.07 12.48 -10.46
CA LEU A 52 -16.71 12.70 -9.07
C LEU A 52 -15.86 13.96 -8.90
N LYS A 53 -15.00 14.27 -9.89
CA LYS A 53 -14.22 15.50 -9.90
C LYS A 53 -15.12 16.74 -10.00
N ALA A 54 -16.07 16.76 -10.93
CA ALA A 54 -17.03 17.86 -11.06
C ALA A 54 -17.87 18.05 -9.79
N ASP A 55 -18.32 16.95 -9.18
CA ASP A 55 -19.07 16.97 -7.93
C ASP A 55 -18.23 17.45 -6.74
N ILE A 56 -16.93 17.14 -6.71
CA ILE A 56 -15.98 17.67 -5.70
C ILE A 56 -15.78 19.19 -5.90
N GLN A 57 -15.65 19.66 -7.14
CA GLN A 57 -15.58 21.10 -7.42
C GLN A 57 -16.85 21.83 -7.00
N ALA A 58 -18.02 21.27 -7.33
CA ALA A 58 -19.29 21.80 -6.87
C ALA A 58 -19.34 21.86 -5.33
N TYR A 59 -18.86 20.82 -4.64
CA TYR A 59 -18.76 20.80 -3.17
C TYR A 59 -17.80 21.85 -2.59
N LEU A 60 -16.74 22.22 -3.31
CA LEU A 60 -15.81 23.27 -2.87
C LEU A 60 -16.41 24.67 -2.98
N HIS A 61 -17.27 24.91 -3.98
CA HIS A 61 -17.90 26.21 -4.21
C HIS A 61 -19.26 26.36 -3.54
N ASP A 62 -20.03 25.27 -3.40
CA ASP A 62 -21.36 25.25 -2.81
C ASP A 62 -21.36 24.54 -1.44
N ARG A 63 -21.70 25.31 -0.40
CA ARG A 63 -21.79 24.81 0.99
C ARG A 63 -23.07 24.01 1.27
N SER A 64 -24.01 23.95 0.33
CA SER A 64 -25.23 23.13 0.42
C SER A 64 -24.93 21.63 0.30
N ILE A 65 -23.89 21.28 -0.47
CA ILE A 65 -23.52 19.89 -0.74
C ILE A 65 -22.83 19.29 0.49
N LYS A 66 -23.34 18.16 0.97
CA LYS A 66 -22.75 17.47 2.13
C LYS A 66 -21.78 16.38 1.67
N GLN A 67 -20.69 16.21 2.40
CA GLN A 67 -19.73 15.11 2.17
C GLN A 67 -20.42 13.73 2.23
N VAL A 68 -21.45 13.58 3.06
CA VAL A 68 -22.21 12.33 3.21
C VAL A 68 -22.91 11.94 1.91
N ASP A 69 -23.40 12.92 1.15
CA ASP A 69 -24.14 12.67 -0.09
C ASP A 69 -23.17 12.20 -1.19
N LEU A 70 -22.00 12.82 -1.29
CA LEU A 70 -20.92 12.38 -2.19
C LEU A 70 -20.40 10.98 -1.85
N MET A 71 -20.24 10.69 -0.55
CA MET A 71 -19.80 9.37 -0.10
C MET A 71 -20.79 8.27 -0.48
N LYS A 72 -22.09 8.52 -0.32
CA LYS A 72 -23.14 7.56 -0.67
C LYS A 72 -23.29 7.41 -2.19
N LYS A 73 -23.29 8.51 -2.94
CA LYS A 73 -23.45 8.52 -4.40
C LYS A 73 -22.35 7.73 -5.10
N TYR A 74 -21.09 7.88 -4.67
CA TYR A 74 -19.95 7.22 -5.31
C TYR A 74 -19.43 5.99 -4.55
N SER A 75 -20.06 5.60 -3.45
CA SER A 75 -19.63 4.47 -2.60
C SER A 75 -18.14 4.55 -2.22
N ILE A 76 -17.71 5.74 -1.80
CA ILE A 76 -16.32 6.03 -1.42
C ILE A 76 -16.18 6.26 0.08
N SER A 77 -15.06 5.80 0.63
CA SER A 77 -14.74 6.06 2.03
C SER A 77 -14.42 7.54 2.26
N ARG A 78 -14.62 8.02 3.49
CA ARG A 78 -14.28 9.38 3.89
C ARG A 78 -12.81 9.71 3.62
N ASN A 79 -11.91 8.74 3.83
CA ASN A 79 -10.47 8.91 3.61
C ASN A 79 -10.15 9.07 2.12
N THR A 80 -10.86 8.35 1.26
CA THR A 80 -10.74 8.47 -0.20
C THR A 80 -11.22 9.84 -0.66
N LEU A 81 -12.39 10.29 -0.19
CA LEU A 81 -12.95 11.60 -0.54
C LEU A 81 -12.03 12.75 -0.10
N LYS A 82 -11.52 12.70 1.14
CA LYS A 82 -10.58 13.72 1.65
C LYS A 82 -9.31 13.82 0.80
N LYS A 83 -8.72 12.68 0.41
CA LYS A 83 -7.52 12.66 -0.45
C LYS A 83 -7.78 13.29 -1.81
N TYR A 84 -8.96 13.06 -2.40
CA TYR A 84 -9.32 13.63 -3.70
C TYR A 84 -9.54 15.14 -3.61
N ILE A 85 -10.24 15.61 -2.57
CA ILE A 85 -10.40 17.04 -2.28
C ILE A 85 -9.04 17.72 -2.11
N GLU A 86 -8.13 17.09 -1.36
CA GLU A 86 -6.78 17.63 -1.13
C GLU A 86 -5.97 17.70 -2.42
N SER A 87 -6.04 16.68 -3.29
CA SER A 87 -5.39 16.72 -4.60
C SER A 87 -5.94 17.83 -5.51
N GLU A 88 -7.23 18.11 -5.42
CA GLU A 88 -7.89 19.12 -6.24
C GLU A 88 -7.64 20.54 -5.74
N LYS A 89 -7.39 20.73 -4.43
CA LYS A 89 -6.95 22.01 -3.86
C LYS A 89 -5.48 22.35 -4.15
N LEU A 90 -4.66 21.33 -4.39
CA LEU A 90 -3.22 21.48 -4.66
C LEU A 90 -2.93 21.77 -6.15
N THR A 91 -3.93 21.62 -7.01
CA THR A 91 -3.86 21.92 -8.44
C THR A 91 -4.36 23.35 -8.67
#